data_AF-A0A4R9JW39-F1
#
_entry.id   AF-A0A4R9JW39-F1
#
_cell.length_a   1.000
_cell.length_b   1.000
_cell.length_c   1.000
_cell.angle_alpha   90.00
_cell.angle_beta   90.00
_cell.angle_gamma   90.00
#
_symmetry.space_group_name_H-M   'P 1'
#
loop_
_entity.id
_entity.type
_entity.pdbx_description
1 polymer ?
#
loop_
_entity_poly.entity_id
_entity_poly.type
_entity_poly.pdbx_seq_one_letter_code
_entity_poly.pdbx_strand_id
1 'polypeptide(L)'
;MKSKILIYLLLILPFVLFAEPASKRFGFVVGVSEYKDLGLTNLKTAKNDALGMTKILFSYGSYNRIQTLLQEGSINSTPTKYNIISQFESLLEETKPEDLLVFYFSGHGVVDYNDKVYLLPEDANPQNPFETGIAVEQLLEMTRRFQLKRVVFFIDACRNPEDSKGEIGRKYLENVQFKDTEIVSVFYSTKVGYSSFEDPKSGYGIYTKYLIYGLEGRADSNYNGEVTYSELSNYVIKSMKEWTKENQRIQKPYTKEYAEKSEDTILTYAVNPETSLADAPLYNPYNPTYAFRSFLFPGWGQYARGQEEKGKIYMSIFTLGLLYAGYQYNQYRSDKEAYETAIGVPPNARVTETIVLNYFLIEPYRQQMESSRANLSQALTALVFLWSANVFDFYLLGPHPKEKSGVFLDLDMENQGYMGINRIGKVGYALRF
;
A
#
# COMPACT_ATOMS: atom_id res chain seq x y z
N MET A 1 29.38 -44.69 -55.80
CA MET A 1 29.08 -43.36 -55.23
C MET A 1 27.90 -43.40 -54.23
N LYS A 2 27.92 -44.29 -53.23
CA LYS A 2 26.81 -44.45 -52.26
C LYS A 2 27.25 -44.58 -50.78
N SER A 3 28.48 -44.19 -50.42
CA SER A 3 28.97 -44.38 -49.04
C SER A 3 29.55 -43.14 -48.34
N LYS A 4 29.42 -41.93 -48.91
CA LYS A 4 29.95 -40.70 -48.29
C LYS A 4 28.90 -39.74 -47.74
N ILE A 5 27.61 -40.00 -47.98
CA ILE A 5 26.51 -39.10 -47.57
C ILE A 5 25.93 -39.47 -46.19
N LEU A 6 26.18 -40.69 -45.70
CA LEU A 6 25.62 -41.13 -44.41
C LEU A 6 26.43 -40.69 -43.17
N ILE A 7 27.66 -40.18 -43.36
CA ILE A 7 28.52 -39.74 -42.23
C ILE A 7 28.33 -38.25 -41.92
N TYR A 8 27.80 -37.44 -42.83
CA TYR A 8 27.53 -36.02 -42.58
C TYR A 8 26.18 -35.74 -41.91
N LEU A 9 25.23 -36.69 -41.96
CA LEU A 9 23.92 -36.52 -41.31
C LEU A 9 23.91 -36.89 -39.82
N LEU A 10 24.97 -37.53 -39.32
CA LEU A 10 25.12 -37.93 -37.92
C LEU A 10 26.00 -36.95 -37.10
N LEU A 11 26.56 -35.93 -37.76
CA LEU A 11 27.31 -34.82 -37.14
C LEU A 11 26.46 -33.56 -36.93
N ILE A 12 25.20 -33.57 -37.38
CA ILE A 12 24.18 -32.57 -37.05
C ILE A 12 23.19 -33.18 -36.05
N LEU A 13 23.72 -33.95 -35.10
CA LEU A 13 23.03 -34.15 -33.82
C LEU A 13 22.93 -32.75 -33.22
N PRO A 14 21.73 -32.28 -32.88
CA PRO A 14 21.57 -30.91 -32.50
C PRO A 14 22.36 -30.72 -31.21
N PHE A 15 23.41 -29.92 -31.31
CA PHE A 15 23.87 -29.09 -30.22
C PHE A 15 22.68 -28.16 -29.93
N VAL A 16 21.58 -28.71 -29.39
CA VAL A 16 20.69 -27.96 -28.52
C VAL A 16 21.61 -27.63 -27.37
N LEU A 17 22.29 -26.49 -27.50
CA LEU A 17 22.77 -25.74 -26.37
C LEU A 17 21.66 -25.86 -25.35
N PHE A 18 21.94 -26.58 -24.26
CA PHE A 18 21.31 -26.26 -22.99
C PHE A 18 21.68 -24.79 -22.78
N ALA A 19 20.88 -23.87 -23.33
CA ALA A 19 20.90 -22.50 -22.87
C ALA A 19 20.63 -22.66 -21.38
N GLU A 20 21.62 -22.37 -20.55
CA GLU A 20 21.38 -22.30 -19.12
C GLU A 20 20.14 -21.43 -18.94
N PRO A 21 19.14 -21.88 -18.17
CA PRO A 21 17.93 -21.09 -17.99
C PRO A 21 18.37 -19.71 -17.51
N ALA A 22 17.95 -18.67 -18.24
CA ALA A 22 18.29 -17.30 -17.90
C ALA A 22 18.00 -17.09 -16.41
N SER A 23 18.99 -16.56 -15.70
CA SER A 23 18.89 -16.36 -14.26
C SER A 23 17.62 -15.58 -13.93
N LYS A 24 16.90 -16.07 -12.92
CA LYS A 24 15.64 -15.51 -12.47
C LYS A 24 15.86 -14.39 -11.47
N ARG A 25 14.84 -13.56 -11.33
CA ARG A 25 14.79 -12.41 -10.44
C ARG A 25 13.64 -12.57 -9.45
N PHE A 26 13.95 -12.48 -8.16
CA PHE A 26 13.03 -12.69 -7.05
C PHE A 26 12.93 -11.42 -6.20
N GLY A 27 11.71 -11.06 -5.82
CA GLY A 27 11.41 -9.93 -4.95
C GLY A 27 10.72 -10.39 -3.68
N PHE A 28 11.18 -9.91 -2.53
CA PHE A 28 10.49 -10.08 -1.26
C PHE A 28 10.28 -8.71 -0.61
N VAL A 29 9.03 -8.27 -0.50
CA VAL A 29 8.68 -6.90 -0.16
C VAL A 29 7.80 -6.90 1.08
N VAL A 30 8.20 -6.17 2.12
CA VAL A 30 7.48 -6.11 3.39
C VAL A 30 7.19 -4.65 3.73
N GLY A 31 5.93 -4.34 4.02
CA GLY A 31 5.53 -3.04 4.55
C GLY A 31 4.79 -3.23 5.87
N VAL A 32 5.27 -2.60 6.93
CA VAL A 32 4.67 -2.66 8.27
C VAL A 32 4.11 -1.29 8.66
N SER A 33 2.80 -1.10 8.51
CA SER A 33 2.15 0.19 8.84
C SER A 33 1.50 0.22 10.21
N GLU A 34 1.02 -0.93 10.69
CA GLU A 34 0.30 -1.02 11.96
C GLU A 34 1.01 -1.99 12.90
N TYR A 35 1.04 -1.65 14.18
CA TYR A 35 1.68 -2.41 15.24
C TYR A 35 0.66 -2.78 16.32
N LYS A 36 0.74 -4.02 16.82
CA LYS A 36 -0.16 -4.49 17.87
C LYS A 36 0.12 -3.84 19.22
N ASP A 37 1.39 -3.53 19.48
CA ASP A 37 1.81 -2.86 20.71
C ASP A 37 1.64 -1.34 20.59
N LEU A 38 0.95 -0.74 21.57
CA LEU A 38 0.67 0.70 21.61
C LEU A 38 1.92 1.56 21.82
N GLY A 39 3.04 0.97 22.25
CA GLY A 39 4.33 1.65 22.38
C GLY A 39 4.98 1.96 21.03
N LEU A 40 4.52 1.34 19.94
CA LEU A 40 4.95 1.65 18.57
C LEU A 40 3.86 2.45 17.85
N THR A 41 4.26 3.57 17.25
CA THR A 41 3.34 4.41 16.49
C THR A 41 3.11 3.84 15.10
N ASN A 42 1.86 3.86 14.62
CA ASN A 42 1.54 3.43 13.26
C ASN A 42 2.16 4.38 12.22
N LEU A 43 2.66 3.80 11.13
CA LEU A 43 3.28 4.52 10.02
C LEU A 43 2.25 4.72 8.89
N LYS A 44 2.29 5.88 8.24
CA LYS A 44 1.30 6.22 7.20
C LYS A 44 1.78 5.80 5.82
N THR A 45 3.09 5.65 5.63
CA THR A 45 3.72 5.46 4.31
C THR A 45 4.15 4.04 4.01
N ALA A 46 4.45 3.21 5.02
CA ALA A 46 5.08 1.89 4.84
C ALA A 46 4.31 0.93 3.91
N LYS A 47 2.98 0.97 3.92
CA LYS A 47 2.14 0.22 2.98
C LYS A 47 2.32 0.71 1.55
N ASN A 48 2.24 2.02 1.33
CA ASN A 48 2.33 2.60 0.00
C ASN A 48 3.74 2.40 -0.58
N ASP A 49 4.76 2.54 0.27
CA ASP A 49 6.15 2.20 0.02
C ASP A 49 6.35 0.80 -0.55
N ALA A 50 5.88 -0.22 0.18
CA ALA A 50 5.95 -1.61 -0.26
C ALA A 50 5.16 -1.87 -1.55
N LEU A 51 3.98 -1.26 -1.71
CA LEU A 51 3.20 -1.37 -2.96
C LEU A 51 3.93 -0.72 -4.15
N GLY A 52 4.55 0.45 -3.95
CA GLY A 52 5.33 1.15 -4.96
C GLY A 52 6.52 0.31 -5.42
N MET A 53 7.29 -0.24 -4.47
CA MET A 53 8.40 -1.13 -4.77
C MET A 53 7.96 -2.41 -5.48
N THR A 54 6.88 -3.04 -5.03
CA THR A 54 6.30 -4.22 -5.71
C THR A 54 5.98 -3.89 -7.18
N LYS A 55 5.36 -2.73 -7.43
CA LYS A 55 5.00 -2.30 -8.78
C LYS A 55 6.22 -2.00 -9.66
N ILE A 56 7.27 -1.38 -9.11
CA ILE A 56 8.52 -1.11 -9.82
C ILE A 56 9.22 -2.41 -10.23
N LEU A 57 9.39 -3.34 -9.28
CA LEU A 57 10.02 -4.64 -9.56
C LEU A 57 9.24 -5.42 -10.63
N PHE A 58 7.90 -5.37 -10.56
CA PHE A 58 7.04 -6.02 -11.55
C PHE A 58 7.11 -5.36 -12.93
N SER A 59 6.95 -4.04 -12.99
CA SER A 59 6.74 -3.31 -14.25
C SER A 59 8.04 -3.06 -15.01
N TYR A 60 9.15 -2.83 -14.28
CA TYR A 60 10.41 -2.34 -14.86
C TYR A 60 11.61 -3.24 -14.51
N GLY A 61 11.45 -4.20 -13.60
CA GLY A 61 12.54 -5.07 -13.15
C GLY A 61 12.59 -6.46 -13.78
N SER A 62 11.54 -6.86 -14.51
CA SER A 62 11.37 -8.22 -15.04
C SER A 62 11.51 -9.33 -13.98
N TYR A 63 10.98 -9.09 -12.78
CA TYR A 63 11.03 -10.05 -11.67
C TYR A 63 10.05 -11.20 -11.92
N ASN A 64 10.55 -12.43 -11.86
CA ASN A 64 9.77 -13.65 -12.14
C ASN A 64 8.79 -13.97 -11.01
N ARG A 65 9.17 -13.68 -9.76
CA ARG A 65 8.38 -13.94 -8.57
C ARG A 65 8.55 -12.78 -7.59
N ILE A 66 7.46 -12.18 -7.16
CA ILE A 66 7.45 -11.15 -6.12
C ILE A 66 6.48 -11.59 -5.03
N GLN A 67 6.97 -11.71 -3.80
CA GLN A 67 6.17 -11.98 -2.62
C GLN A 67 6.06 -10.69 -1.80
N THR A 68 4.83 -10.24 -1.53
CA THR A 68 4.58 -8.99 -0.78
C THR A 68 3.79 -9.30 0.49
N LEU A 69 4.25 -8.79 1.64
CA LEU A 69 3.59 -8.90 2.95
C LEU A 69 3.15 -7.52 3.47
N LEU A 70 1.86 -7.41 3.82
CA LEU A 70 1.15 -6.20 4.23
C LEU A 70 0.01 -6.56 5.20
N GLN A 71 -0.35 -5.63 6.10
CA GLN A 71 -1.42 -5.85 7.09
C GLN A 71 -2.79 -6.22 6.47
N GLU A 72 -3.10 -5.74 5.27
CA GLU A 72 -4.40 -5.94 4.60
C GLU A 72 -4.47 -7.21 3.72
N GLY A 73 -3.51 -8.12 3.88
CA GLY A 73 -3.53 -9.40 3.19
C GLY A 73 -4.36 -10.47 3.91
N SER A 74 -4.28 -11.71 3.41
CA SER A 74 -4.60 -12.91 4.22
C SER A 74 -3.77 -12.94 5.50
N ILE A 75 -4.21 -13.71 6.51
CA ILE A 75 -3.47 -13.97 7.75
C ILE A 75 -2.02 -14.42 7.51
N ASN A 76 -1.77 -15.08 6.38
CA ASN A 76 -0.44 -15.55 5.96
C ASN A 76 0.43 -14.46 5.32
N SER A 77 -0.18 -13.35 4.90
CA SER A 77 0.48 -12.19 4.28
C SER A 77 0.62 -10.99 5.23
N THR A 78 0.01 -11.05 6.41
CA THR A 78 0.24 -10.12 7.51
C THR A 78 1.72 -10.15 7.92
N PRO A 79 2.41 -9.01 8.11
CA PRO A 79 3.86 -8.96 8.30
C PRO A 79 4.26 -9.23 9.77
N THR A 80 3.86 -10.40 10.28
CA THR A 80 4.32 -10.92 11.57
C THR A 80 5.73 -11.50 11.46
N LYS A 81 6.44 -11.65 12.58
CA LYS A 81 7.77 -12.28 12.59
C LYS A 81 7.75 -13.67 11.95
N TYR A 82 6.75 -14.48 12.30
CA TYR A 82 6.59 -15.83 11.76
C TYR A 82 6.36 -15.82 10.23
N ASN A 83 5.46 -14.97 9.74
CA ASN A 83 5.14 -14.91 8.32
C ASN A 83 6.33 -14.40 7.50
N ILE A 84 7.03 -13.36 7.97
CA ILE A 84 8.20 -12.83 7.27
C ILE A 84 9.25 -13.92 7.12
N ILE A 85 9.62 -14.62 8.20
CA ILE A 85 10.66 -15.66 8.15
C ILE A 85 10.22 -16.86 7.29
N SER A 86 9.02 -17.39 7.50
CA SER A 86 8.55 -18.59 6.79
C SER A 86 8.32 -18.34 5.30
N GLN A 87 7.74 -17.20 4.92
CA GLN A 87 7.53 -16.85 3.51
C GLN A 87 8.84 -16.49 2.82
N PHE A 88 9.79 -15.87 3.53
CA PHE A 88 11.12 -15.61 2.99
C PHE A 88 11.87 -16.92 2.73
N GLU A 89 11.84 -17.86 3.67
CA GLU A 89 12.41 -19.20 3.48
C GLU A 89 11.77 -19.95 2.31
N SER A 90 10.43 -19.96 2.23
CA SER A 90 9.70 -20.57 1.11
C SER A 90 10.05 -19.95 -0.25
N LEU A 91 10.27 -18.63 -0.31
CA LEU A 91 10.73 -17.97 -1.53
C LEU A 91 12.14 -18.43 -1.91
N LEU A 92 13.05 -18.53 -0.93
CA LEU A 92 14.44 -18.96 -1.14
C LEU A 92 14.53 -20.42 -1.63
N GLU A 93 13.61 -21.30 -1.22
CA GLU A 93 13.53 -22.68 -1.74
C GLU A 93 13.31 -22.75 -3.26
N GLU A 94 12.74 -21.72 -3.87
CA GLU A 94 12.52 -21.62 -5.33
C GLU A 94 13.74 -21.07 -6.10
N THR A 95 14.75 -20.55 -5.39
CA THR A 95 15.91 -19.85 -5.97
C THR A 95 17.07 -20.78 -6.32
N LYS A 96 17.92 -20.31 -7.22
CA LYS A 96 19.22 -20.91 -7.55
C LYS A 96 20.37 -19.95 -7.22
N PRO A 97 21.62 -20.44 -7.11
CA PRO A 97 22.77 -19.60 -6.74
C PRO A 97 22.97 -18.36 -7.63
N GLU A 98 22.73 -18.50 -8.93
CA GLU A 98 22.85 -17.43 -9.91
C GLU A 98 21.71 -16.41 -9.87
N ASP A 99 20.58 -16.70 -9.22
CA ASP A 99 19.41 -15.81 -9.20
C ASP A 99 19.66 -14.50 -8.44
N LEU A 100 18.97 -13.44 -8.86
CA LEU A 100 18.97 -12.14 -8.18
C LEU A 100 17.80 -12.10 -7.19
N LEU A 101 18.10 -11.82 -5.92
CA LEU A 101 17.12 -11.53 -4.90
C LEU A 101 17.17 -10.06 -4.50
N VAL A 102 16.02 -9.38 -4.58
CA VAL A 102 15.79 -8.09 -3.93
C VAL A 102 14.87 -8.27 -2.73
N PHE A 103 15.36 -7.88 -1.56
CA PHE A 103 14.55 -7.73 -0.35
C PHE A 103 14.27 -6.25 -0.11
N TYR A 104 13.03 -5.91 0.21
CA TYR A 104 12.63 -4.57 0.58
C TYR A 104 11.83 -4.60 1.88
N PHE A 105 12.16 -3.71 2.81
CA PHE A 105 11.42 -3.52 4.05
C PHE A 105 11.15 -2.03 4.29
N SER A 106 9.90 -1.68 4.59
CA SER A 106 9.52 -0.37 5.14
C SER A 106 8.77 -0.55 6.46
N GLY A 107 9.23 0.12 7.52
CA GLY A 107 8.68 -0.03 8.87
C GLY A 107 9.57 0.56 9.96
N HIS A 108 9.26 0.29 11.22
CA HIS A 108 10.16 0.58 12.34
C HIS A 108 11.37 -0.35 12.36
N GLY A 109 12.47 0.19 12.87
CA GLY A 109 13.70 -0.55 13.11
C GLY A 109 14.45 0.02 14.30
N VAL A 110 15.24 -0.84 14.94
CA VAL A 110 16.14 -0.46 16.04
C VAL A 110 17.54 -0.95 15.76
N VAL A 111 18.51 -0.33 16.42
CA VAL A 111 19.92 -0.70 16.33
C VAL A 111 20.44 -1.09 17.70
N ASP A 112 21.08 -2.25 17.80
CA ASP A 112 21.75 -2.65 19.03
C ASP A 112 23.11 -1.95 19.22
N TYR A 113 23.71 -2.12 20.40
CA TYR A 113 25.04 -1.57 20.72
C TYR A 113 26.17 -1.98 19.75
N ASN A 114 25.99 -3.03 18.96
CA ASN A 114 26.97 -3.50 17.97
C ASN A 114 26.63 -3.08 16.54
N ASP A 115 25.83 -2.02 16.38
CA ASP A 115 25.35 -1.48 15.09
C ASP A 115 24.49 -2.43 14.25
N LYS A 116 23.90 -3.46 14.85
CA LYS A 116 23.05 -4.44 14.15
C LYS A 116 21.64 -3.95 14.05
N VAL A 117 21.07 -4.09 12.85
CA VAL A 117 19.75 -3.57 12.55
C VAL A 117 18.72 -4.68 12.75
N TYR A 118 17.71 -4.38 13.56
CA TYR A 118 16.55 -5.25 13.75
C TYR A 118 15.34 -4.56 13.13
N LEU A 119 14.70 -5.26 12.21
CA LEU A 119 13.43 -4.88 11.60
C LEU A 119 12.33 -5.25 12.57
N LEU A 120 11.35 -4.38 12.80
CA LEU A 120 10.23 -4.63 13.70
C LEU A 120 8.99 -5.07 12.91
N PRO A 121 8.58 -6.35 12.99
CA PRO A 121 7.31 -6.83 12.46
C PRO A 121 6.12 -6.23 13.21
N GLU A 122 4.90 -6.46 12.71
CA GLU A 122 3.66 -5.98 13.34
C GLU A 122 3.49 -6.45 14.80
N ASP A 123 3.95 -7.66 15.10
CA ASP A 123 3.88 -8.29 16.42
C ASP A 123 5.16 -8.08 17.26
N ALA A 124 6.01 -7.12 16.88
CA ALA A 124 7.17 -6.73 17.68
C ALA A 124 6.74 -6.13 19.03
N ASN A 125 7.47 -6.48 20.08
CA ASN A 125 7.35 -5.88 21.39
C ASN A 125 8.49 -4.86 21.58
N PRO A 126 8.19 -3.55 21.71
CA PRO A 126 9.20 -2.51 21.87
C PRO A 126 9.99 -2.61 23.19
N GLN A 127 9.49 -3.35 24.20
CA GLN A 127 10.23 -3.62 25.43
C GLN A 127 11.28 -4.72 25.25
N ASN A 128 11.18 -5.50 24.17
CA ASN A 128 12.12 -6.56 23.86
C ASN A 128 12.32 -6.68 22.34
N PRO A 129 12.84 -5.61 21.71
CA PRO A 129 12.84 -5.48 20.26
C PRO A 129 13.85 -6.41 19.58
N PHE A 130 14.88 -6.87 20.29
CA PHE A 130 15.86 -7.80 19.73
C PHE A 130 15.37 -9.25 19.68
N GLU A 131 14.57 -9.67 20.65
CA GLU A 131 13.97 -11.02 20.64
C GLU A 131 12.74 -11.09 19.74
N THR A 132 11.95 -10.02 19.68
CA THR A 132 10.71 -9.97 18.90
C THR A 132 10.90 -9.38 17.49
N GLY A 133 11.97 -8.66 17.24
CA GLY A 133 12.38 -8.19 15.91
C GLY A 133 13.11 -9.27 15.09
N ILE A 134 13.47 -8.91 13.86
CA ILE A 134 14.24 -9.73 12.93
C ILE A 134 15.55 -9.03 12.61
N ALA A 135 16.68 -9.63 12.97
CA ALA A 135 17.98 -9.10 12.60
C ALA A 135 18.16 -9.16 11.07
N VAL A 136 18.65 -8.09 10.44
CA VAL A 136 18.99 -8.10 9.00
C VAL A 136 20.00 -9.21 8.71
N GLU A 137 20.95 -9.44 9.61
CA GLU A 137 21.93 -10.51 9.48
C GLU A 137 21.34 -11.92 9.56
N GLN A 138 20.19 -12.10 10.23
CA GLN A 138 19.48 -13.38 10.19
C GLN A 138 18.99 -13.68 8.76
N LEU A 139 18.40 -12.69 8.09
CA LEU A 139 17.91 -12.84 6.71
C LEU A 139 19.05 -13.04 5.72
N LEU A 140 20.15 -12.31 5.88
CA LEU A 140 21.37 -12.48 5.09
C LEU A 140 22.01 -13.87 5.27
N GLU A 141 21.99 -14.42 6.49
CA GLU A 141 22.42 -15.80 6.72
C GLU A 141 21.50 -16.80 6.00
N MET A 142 20.19 -16.55 5.97
CA MET A 142 19.27 -17.38 5.19
C MET A 142 19.65 -17.40 3.71
N THR A 143 19.89 -16.24 3.07
CA THR A 143 20.30 -16.20 1.66
C THR A 143 21.63 -16.93 1.43
N ARG A 144 22.57 -16.84 2.38
CA ARG A 144 23.83 -17.57 2.34
C ARG A 144 23.64 -19.09 2.38
N ARG A 145 22.75 -19.59 3.25
CA ARG A 145 22.43 -21.04 3.35
C ARG A 145 21.87 -21.60 2.05
N PHE A 146 21.11 -20.78 1.31
CA PHE A 146 20.60 -21.11 -0.02
C PHE A 146 21.58 -20.78 -1.17
N GLN A 147 22.81 -20.37 -0.84
CA GLN A 147 23.92 -20.13 -1.79
C GLN A 147 23.67 -19.04 -2.84
N LEU A 148 22.78 -18.09 -2.57
CA LEU A 148 22.56 -16.97 -3.49
C LEU A 148 23.83 -16.12 -3.60
N LYS A 149 24.21 -15.80 -4.84
CA LYS A 149 25.37 -14.96 -5.16
C LYS A 149 25.02 -13.49 -5.34
N ARG A 150 23.75 -13.17 -5.64
CA ARG A 150 23.29 -11.81 -5.95
C ARG A 150 22.12 -11.40 -5.08
N VAL A 151 22.42 -10.61 -4.04
CA VAL A 151 21.47 -10.22 -3.00
C VAL A 151 21.55 -8.72 -2.75
N VAL A 152 20.42 -8.03 -2.89
CA VAL A 152 20.30 -6.59 -2.63
C VAL A 152 19.15 -6.33 -1.69
N PHE A 153 19.45 -5.73 -0.54
CA PHE A 153 18.45 -5.38 0.47
C PHE A 153 18.25 -3.87 0.49
N PHE A 154 17.01 -3.41 0.51
CA PHE A 154 16.62 -2.03 0.73
C PHE A 154 15.83 -1.93 2.02
N ILE A 155 16.36 -1.23 3.01
CA ILE A 155 15.80 -1.10 4.35
C ILE A 155 15.41 0.35 4.59
N ASP A 156 14.11 0.65 4.48
CA ASP A 156 13.51 1.92 4.91
C ASP A 156 13.00 1.83 6.34
N ALA A 157 13.93 1.90 7.28
CA ALA A 157 13.62 1.89 8.70
C ALA A 157 14.54 2.85 9.46
N CYS A 158 14.00 3.45 10.53
CA CYS A 158 14.81 4.23 11.45
C CYS A 158 15.93 3.38 12.05
N ARG A 159 17.06 4.03 12.37
CA ARG A 159 18.20 3.40 13.03
C ARG A 159 18.44 4.05 14.39
N ASN A 160 17.39 4.02 15.21
CA ASN A 160 17.44 4.56 16.57
C ASN A 160 18.29 3.61 17.43
N PRO A 161 19.37 4.10 18.04
CA PRO A 161 20.19 3.28 18.92
C PRO A 161 19.43 2.96 20.20
N GLU A 162 19.49 1.70 20.63
CA GLU A 162 19.12 1.28 21.97
C GLU A 162 20.36 0.91 22.80
N ASP A 163 20.34 1.24 24.10
CA ASP A 163 21.45 0.97 25.03
C ASP A 163 21.59 -0.52 25.40
N SER A 164 20.66 -1.35 24.95
CA SER A 164 20.56 -2.78 25.21
C SER A 164 21.31 -3.61 24.13
N LYS A 165 21.72 -4.83 24.48
CA LYS A 165 22.44 -5.74 23.57
C LYS A 165 21.49 -6.79 22.98
N GLY A 166 21.49 -6.93 21.66
CA GLY A 166 20.78 -8.01 20.98
C GLY A 166 21.66 -9.26 20.78
N GLU A 167 21.30 -10.38 21.42
CA GLU A 167 22.07 -11.64 21.30
C GLU A 167 21.87 -12.36 19.97
N ILE A 168 20.67 -12.25 19.38
CA ILE A 168 20.30 -12.96 18.14
C ILE A 168 21.19 -12.52 16.97
N GLY A 169 21.33 -11.21 16.74
CA GLY A 169 22.21 -10.68 15.69
C GLY A 169 23.70 -11.03 15.92
N ARG A 170 24.11 -11.29 17.17
CA ARG A 170 25.47 -11.78 17.50
C ARG A 170 25.73 -13.19 16.99
N LYS A 171 24.78 -14.10 17.18
CA LYS A 171 24.92 -15.47 16.69
C LYS A 171 25.19 -15.56 15.18
N TYR A 172 24.62 -14.64 14.40
CA TYR A 172 24.79 -14.63 12.94
C TYR A 172 26.11 -13.96 12.49
N LEU A 173 26.62 -12.94 13.19
CA LEU A 173 27.79 -12.17 12.70
C LEU A 173 29.16 -12.80 12.91
N GLU A 174 29.35 -13.67 13.91
CA GLU A 174 30.68 -14.28 14.13
C GLU A 174 31.11 -15.21 12.98
N ASN A 175 30.21 -15.54 12.03
CA ASN A 175 30.47 -16.53 10.97
C ASN A 175 30.02 -16.15 9.54
N VAL A 176 29.42 -14.97 9.32
CA VAL A 176 28.96 -14.58 7.96
C VAL A 176 30.12 -13.96 7.18
N GLN A 177 30.91 -14.81 6.55
CA GLN A 177 31.76 -14.42 5.41
C GLN A 177 31.08 -14.90 4.14
N PHE A 178 30.69 -13.98 3.26
CA PHE A 178 30.21 -14.30 1.93
C PHE A 178 31.42 -14.55 1.03
N LYS A 179 31.89 -15.79 1.01
CA LYS A 179 32.92 -16.24 0.06
C LYS A 179 32.23 -16.67 -1.23
N ASP A 180 32.84 -16.35 -2.37
CA ASP A 180 32.38 -16.75 -3.71
C ASP A 180 30.99 -16.20 -4.13
N THR A 181 30.58 -15.06 -3.55
CA THR A 181 29.36 -14.32 -3.94
C THR A 181 29.70 -13.07 -4.76
N GLU A 182 28.84 -12.74 -5.73
CA GLU A 182 29.07 -11.64 -6.67
C GLU A 182 28.66 -10.28 -6.08
N ILE A 183 27.51 -10.22 -5.39
CA ILE A 183 27.05 -9.03 -4.69
C ILE A 183 26.16 -9.40 -3.51
N VAL A 184 26.49 -8.88 -2.33
CA VAL A 184 25.62 -8.90 -1.16
C VAL A 184 25.67 -7.52 -0.52
N SER A 185 24.57 -6.80 -0.60
CA SER A 185 24.53 -5.39 -0.20
C SER A 185 23.24 -5.04 0.54
N VAL A 186 23.35 -4.10 1.47
CA VAL A 186 22.20 -3.56 2.21
C VAL A 186 22.24 -2.04 2.14
N PHE A 187 21.22 -1.45 1.55
CA PHE A 187 20.97 -0.02 1.58
C PHE A 187 20.04 0.32 2.73
N TYR A 188 20.49 1.21 3.60
CA TYR A 188 19.71 1.78 4.69
C TYR A 188 19.27 3.19 4.33
N SER A 189 18.00 3.50 4.60
CA SER A 189 17.43 4.84 4.34
C SER A 189 18.10 5.95 5.14
N THR A 190 18.79 5.60 6.24
CA THR A 190 19.53 6.56 7.06
C THR A 190 20.70 5.90 7.83
N LYS A 191 21.65 6.71 8.33
CA LYS A 191 22.74 6.27 9.21
C LYS A 191 22.24 6.09 10.65
N VAL A 192 22.96 5.31 11.46
CA VAL A 192 22.69 5.20 12.92
C VAL A 192 22.63 6.59 13.55
N GLY A 193 21.60 6.82 14.38
CA GLY A 193 21.39 8.10 15.06
C GLY A 193 20.71 9.18 14.21
N TYR A 194 20.28 8.88 12.99
CA TYR A 194 19.47 9.76 12.14
C TYR A 194 18.09 9.13 11.88
N SER A 195 17.09 9.96 11.59
CA SER A 195 15.71 9.52 11.33
C SER A 195 15.46 9.28 9.83
N SER A 196 14.49 8.42 9.52
CA SER A 196 13.86 8.34 8.19
C SER A 196 12.57 9.17 8.19
N PHE A 197 12.31 9.94 7.14
CA PHE A 197 11.16 10.84 7.06
C PHE A 197 10.13 10.40 6.02
N GLU A 198 8.86 10.68 6.31
CA GLU A 198 7.74 10.55 5.37
C GLU A 198 7.60 11.81 4.49
N ASP A 199 7.16 11.65 3.23
CA ASP A 199 6.73 12.74 2.36
C ASP A 199 5.19 12.89 2.40
N PRO A 200 4.66 13.95 3.04
CA PRO A 200 3.22 14.17 3.10
C PRO A 200 2.57 14.45 1.74
N LYS A 201 3.35 14.78 0.71
CA LYS A 201 2.83 15.09 -0.64
C LYS A 201 2.69 13.84 -1.50
N SER A 202 3.69 12.96 -1.48
CA SER A 202 3.70 11.76 -2.31
C SER A 202 3.07 10.55 -1.64
N GLY A 203 2.89 10.56 -0.32
CA GLY A 203 2.41 9.38 0.42
C GLY A 203 3.44 8.26 0.51
N TYR A 204 4.71 8.52 0.19
CA TYR A 204 5.84 7.60 0.33
C TYR A 204 6.82 8.10 1.41
N GLY A 205 7.64 7.21 1.94
CA GLY A 205 8.89 7.58 2.62
C GLY A 205 9.81 8.35 1.67
N ILE A 206 10.57 9.31 2.17
CA ILE A 206 11.48 10.14 1.34
C ILE A 206 12.51 9.26 0.63
N TYR A 207 13.07 8.29 1.34
CA TYR A 207 14.01 7.34 0.76
C TYR A 207 13.37 6.50 -0.34
N THR A 208 12.21 5.91 -0.05
CA THR A 208 11.45 5.10 -1.02
C THR A 208 11.04 5.88 -2.25
N LYS A 209 10.65 7.16 -2.08
CA LYS A 209 10.38 8.08 -3.19
C LYS A 209 11.56 8.18 -4.16
N TYR A 210 12.77 8.40 -3.64
CA TYR A 210 13.97 8.50 -4.48
C TYR A 210 14.43 7.14 -5.03
N LEU A 211 14.19 6.04 -4.32
CA LEU A 211 14.37 4.69 -4.90
C LEU A 211 13.48 4.49 -6.12
N ILE A 212 12.19 4.82 -6.01
CA ILE A 212 11.23 4.69 -7.11
C ILE A 212 11.68 5.53 -8.32
N TYR A 213 12.00 6.81 -8.12
CA TYR A 213 12.51 7.64 -9.22
C TYR A 213 13.76 7.07 -9.89
N GLY A 214 14.71 6.57 -9.09
CA GLY A 214 15.94 6.00 -9.61
C GLY A 214 15.67 4.76 -10.44
N LEU A 215 14.90 3.82 -9.88
CA LEU A 215 14.54 2.54 -10.51
C LEU A 215 13.64 2.69 -11.75
N GLU A 216 12.86 3.77 -11.86
CA GLU A 216 12.11 4.09 -13.09
C GLU A 216 13.00 4.52 -14.25
N GLY A 217 14.25 4.92 -13.99
CA GLY A 217 15.19 5.33 -15.02
C GLY A 217 15.94 6.63 -14.73
N ARG A 218 15.61 7.40 -13.69
CA ARG A 218 16.36 8.63 -13.38
C ARG A 218 17.78 8.37 -12.88
N ALA A 219 18.05 7.13 -12.47
CA ALA A 219 19.39 6.70 -12.10
C ALA A 219 20.25 6.27 -13.30
N ASP A 220 19.66 5.99 -14.47
CA ASP A 220 20.38 5.64 -15.70
C ASP A 220 21.23 6.83 -16.14
N SER A 221 22.51 6.79 -15.75
CA SER A 221 23.43 7.92 -15.85
C SER A 221 24.22 7.90 -17.15
N ASN A 222 24.34 6.71 -17.75
CA ASN A 222 25.03 6.48 -19.00
C ASN A 222 24.08 6.40 -20.20
N TYR A 223 22.75 6.44 -19.97
CA TYR A 223 21.68 6.39 -20.95
C TYR A 223 21.65 5.09 -21.78
N ASN A 224 22.03 3.96 -21.17
CA ASN A 224 22.03 2.66 -21.83
C ASN A 224 20.69 1.91 -21.70
N GLY A 225 19.71 2.47 -21.00
CA GLY A 225 18.39 1.85 -20.80
C GLY A 225 18.35 0.87 -19.63
N GLU A 226 19.42 0.74 -18.86
CA GLU A 226 19.52 -0.13 -17.68
C GLU A 226 19.77 0.74 -16.44
N VAL A 227 19.22 0.33 -15.30
CA VAL A 227 19.53 0.94 -14.01
C VAL A 227 20.29 -0.08 -13.19
N THR A 228 21.58 0.16 -12.99
CA THR A 228 22.44 -0.73 -12.20
C THR A 228 22.43 -0.39 -10.72
N TYR A 229 22.96 -1.31 -9.90
CA TYR A 229 23.19 -1.10 -8.47
C TYR A 229 24.00 0.17 -8.20
N SER A 230 25.14 0.37 -8.90
CA SER A 230 26.00 1.53 -8.64
C SER A 230 25.35 2.83 -9.08
N GLU A 231 24.63 2.82 -10.20
CA GLU A 231 23.87 3.96 -10.68
C GLU A 231 22.77 4.38 -9.71
N LEU A 232 21.97 3.41 -9.25
CA LEU A 232 20.93 3.65 -8.25
C LEU A 232 21.53 4.19 -6.94
N SER A 233 22.61 3.58 -6.46
CA SER A 233 23.30 4.00 -5.25
C SER A 233 23.75 5.47 -5.33
N ASN A 234 24.43 5.83 -6.42
CA ASN A 234 24.89 7.19 -6.66
C ASN A 234 23.73 8.17 -6.77
N TYR A 235 22.67 7.81 -7.50
CA TYR A 235 21.47 8.62 -7.67
C TYR A 235 20.78 8.91 -6.33
N VAL A 236 20.54 7.89 -5.52
CA VAL A 236 19.82 8.02 -4.24
C VAL A 236 20.64 8.88 -3.26
N ILE A 237 21.94 8.61 -3.13
CA ILE A 237 22.84 9.39 -2.25
C ILE A 237 22.83 10.87 -2.66
N LYS A 238 22.95 11.15 -3.97
CA LYS A 238 22.94 12.52 -4.49
C LYS A 238 21.59 13.20 -4.22
N SER A 239 20.49 12.55 -4.59
CA SER A 239 19.14 13.10 -4.47
C SER A 239 18.75 13.39 -3.03
N MET A 240 19.10 12.51 -2.09
CA MET A 240 18.84 12.74 -0.67
C MET A 240 19.71 13.83 -0.05
N LYS A 241 20.94 14.01 -0.55
CA LYS A 241 21.79 15.13 -0.14
C LYS A 241 21.19 16.47 -0.58
N GLU A 242 20.65 16.52 -1.79
CA GLU A 242 19.92 17.70 -2.31
C GLU A 242 18.65 17.95 -1.48
N TRP A 243 17.84 16.93 -1.26
CA TRP A 243 16.64 17.02 -0.41
C TRP A 243 16.95 17.53 1.01
N THR A 244 18.01 17.00 1.63
CA THR A 244 18.46 17.40 2.97
C THR A 244 18.80 18.90 3.01
N LYS A 245 19.44 19.42 1.96
CA LYS A 245 19.80 20.83 1.84
C LYS A 245 18.57 21.73 1.70
N GLU A 246 17.60 21.31 0.91
CA GLU A 246 16.37 22.08 0.63
C GLU A 246 15.41 22.13 1.82
N ASN A 247 15.29 21.02 2.56
CA ASN A 247 14.27 20.87 3.61
C ASN A 247 14.82 21.11 5.02
N GLN A 248 16.13 21.37 5.16
CA GLN A 248 16.81 21.54 6.44
C GLN A 248 16.57 20.38 7.44
N ARG A 249 16.37 19.17 6.91
CA ARG A 249 16.20 17.91 7.66
C ARG A 249 17.26 16.92 7.23
N ILE A 250 17.89 16.24 8.19
CA ILE A 250 19.03 15.37 7.89
C ILE A 250 18.58 13.92 7.77
N GLN A 251 18.59 13.39 6.55
CA GLN A 251 18.48 11.96 6.28
C GLN A 251 19.65 11.52 5.41
N LYS A 252 20.50 10.62 5.93
CA LYS A 252 21.77 10.26 5.31
C LYS A 252 21.77 8.79 4.92
N PRO A 253 21.42 8.42 3.68
CA PRO A 253 21.41 7.02 3.28
C PRO A 253 22.81 6.41 3.45
N TYR A 254 22.85 5.11 3.74
CA TYR A 254 24.08 4.37 4.00
C TYR A 254 23.99 2.98 3.40
N THR A 255 25.04 2.56 2.69
CA THR A 255 25.12 1.22 2.10
C THR A 255 26.23 0.43 2.76
N LYS A 256 25.93 -0.82 3.11
CA LYS A 256 26.89 -1.79 3.63
C LYS A 256 27.03 -2.94 2.63
N GLU A 257 28.25 -3.14 2.15
CA GLU A 257 28.61 -4.22 1.23
C GLU A 257 29.26 -5.35 2.04
N TYR A 258 28.84 -6.59 1.79
CA TYR A 258 29.28 -7.79 2.51
C TYR A 258 30.15 -8.72 1.64
N ALA A 259 30.23 -8.46 0.34
CA ALA A 259 31.01 -9.21 -0.64
C ALA A 259 31.71 -8.25 -1.62
N GLU A 260 32.85 -8.66 -2.18
CA GLU A 260 33.51 -7.92 -3.25
C GLU A 260 32.69 -8.03 -4.55
N LYS A 261 32.46 -6.88 -5.17
CA LYS A 261 31.63 -6.76 -6.38
C LYS A 261 32.37 -7.32 -7.59
N SER A 262 31.89 -8.42 -8.18
CA SER A 262 32.48 -8.95 -9.43
C SER A 262 32.06 -8.12 -10.66
N GLU A 263 30.77 -7.79 -10.77
CA GLU A 263 30.16 -7.02 -11.87
C GLU A 263 29.00 -6.15 -11.36
N ASP A 264 28.59 -5.15 -12.16
CA ASP A 264 27.47 -4.29 -11.81
C ASP A 264 26.12 -4.94 -12.12
N THR A 265 25.29 -5.09 -11.09
CA THR A 265 24.02 -5.82 -11.21
C THR A 265 22.91 -4.88 -11.68
N ILE A 266 22.26 -5.25 -12.78
CA ILE A 266 21.07 -4.54 -13.29
C ILE A 266 19.88 -4.82 -12.36
N LEU A 267 19.27 -3.77 -11.84
CA LEU A 267 18.10 -3.86 -10.96
C LEU A 267 16.79 -3.71 -11.72
N THR A 268 16.73 -2.73 -12.62
CA THR A 268 15.57 -2.41 -13.47
C THR A 268 16.02 -1.89 -14.84
N TYR A 269 15.08 -1.75 -15.77
CA TYR A 269 15.27 -1.13 -17.06
C TYR A 269 14.62 0.26 -17.08
N ALA A 270 15.33 1.25 -17.61
CA ALA A 270 14.90 2.64 -17.60
C ALA A 270 13.72 2.85 -18.56
N VAL A 271 12.62 3.40 -18.03
CA VAL A 271 11.42 3.75 -18.80
C VAL A 271 11.19 5.26 -18.79
N ASN A 272 11.57 5.96 -17.70
CA ASN A 272 11.36 7.40 -17.50
C ASN A 272 9.94 7.85 -17.86
N PRO A 273 8.91 7.33 -17.16
CA PRO A 273 7.52 7.64 -17.46
C PRO A 273 7.21 9.14 -17.29
N GLU A 274 6.28 9.67 -18.08
CA GLU A 274 5.86 11.08 -17.99
C GLU A 274 5.36 11.47 -16.59
N THR A 275 4.70 10.54 -15.89
CA THR A 275 4.31 10.69 -14.49
C THR A 275 4.89 9.53 -13.69
N SER A 276 5.73 9.85 -12.71
CA SER A 276 6.34 8.87 -11.82
C SER A 276 5.34 8.31 -10.82
N LEU A 277 5.51 7.04 -10.44
CA LEU A 277 4.80 6.48 -9.28
C LEU A 277 5.09 7.24 -8.00
N ALA A 278 6.29 7.82 -7.86
CA ALA A 278 6.66 8.64 -6.71
C ALA A 278 5.97 10.02 -6.67
N ASP A 279 5.35 10.46 -7.77
CA ASP A 279 4.56 11.70 -7.83
C ASP A 279 3.05 11.44 -7.63
N ALA A 280 2.61 10.20 -7.80
CA ALA A 280 1.21 9.78 -7.69
C ALA A 280 1.07 8.53 -6.81
N PRO A 281 0.78 8.68 -5.50
CA PRO A 281 0.62 7.55 -4.58
C PRO A 281 -0.39 6.52 -5.09
N LEU A 282 -0.03 5.23 -5.02
CA LEU A 282 -0.95 4.12 -5.31
C LEU A 282 -2.13 4.12 -4.33
N TYR A 283 -1.87 4.49 -3.07
CA TYR A 283 -2.88 4.65 -2.04
C TYR A 283 -2.82 6.06 -1.43
N ASN A 284 -3.85 6.88 -1.70
CA ASN A 284 -3.99 8.22 -1.13
C ASN A 284 -5.30 8.34 -0.34
N PRO A 285 -5.32 8.23 1.00
CA PRO A 285 -6.54 8.30 1.80
C PRO A 285 -7.25 9.68 1.72
N TYR A 286 -6.58 10.70 1.19
CA TYR A 286 -7.11 12.06 1.01
C TYR A 286 -7.59 12.35 -0.41
N ASN A 287 -7.69 11.32 -1.27
CA ASN A 287 -8.19 11.50 -2.63
C ASN A 287 -9.66 11.98 -2.62
N PRO A 288 -9.99 13.14 -3.23
CA PRO A 288 -11.35 13.68 -3.19
C PRO A 288 -12.37 12.78 -3.89
N THR A 289 -11.93 11.91 -4.82
CA THR A 289 -12.82 10.96 -5.51
C THR A 289 -13.47 9.96 -4.54
N TYR A 290 -12.84 9.68 -3.40
CA TYR A 290 -13.40 8.77 -2.41
C TYR A 290 -14.66 9.35 -1.74
N ALA A 291 -14.70 10.68 -1.59
CA ALA A 291 -15.87 11.37 -1.06
C ALA A 291 -17.07 11.23 -1.99
N PHE A 292 -16.81 11.40 -3.30
CA PHE A 292 -17.81 11.17 -4.33
C PHE A 292 -18.28 9.70 -4.34
N ARG A 293 -17.37 8.73 -4.20
CA ARG A 293 -17.72 7.30 -4.10
C ARG A 293 -18.62 7.00 -2.89
N SER A 294 -18.30 7.52 -1.70
CA SER A 294 -19.11 7.34 -0.49
C SER A 294 -20.48 8.01 -0.63
N PHE A 295 -20.55 9.15 -1.31
CA PHE A 295 -21.82 9.83 -1.60
C PHE A 295 -22.71 9.00 -2.53
N LEU A 296 -22.16 8.37 -3.57
CA LEU A 296 -22.93 7.56 -4.51
C LEU A 296 -23.42 6.24 -3.89
N PHE A 297 -22.54 5.53 -3.22
CA PHE A 297 -22.85 4.24 -2.61
C PHE A 297 -22.26 4.17 -1.20
N PRO A 298 -23.11 4.02 -0.15
CA PRO A 298 -22.64 3.89 1.21
C PRO A 298 -21.58 2.79 1.36
N GLY A 299 -20.47 3.14 2.02
CA GLY A 299 -19.32 2.26 2.26
C GLY A 299 -18.28 2.21 1.13
N TRP A 300 -18.60 2.60 -0.11
CA TRP A 300 -17.65 2.51 -1.22
C TRP A 300 -16.45 3.46 -1.03
N GLY A 301 -16.69 4.69 -0.58
CA GLY A 301 -15.59 5.62 -0.32
C GLY A 301 -14.70 5.19 0.84
N GLN A 302 -15.28 4.67 1.93
CA GLN A 302 -14.54 4.12 3.08
C GLN A 302 -13.66 2.96 2.62
N TYR A 303 -14.21 2.04 1.82
CA TYR A 303 -13.47 0.93 1.22
C TYR A 303 -12.29 1.43 0.35
N ALA A 304 -12.55 2.37 -0.56
CA ALA A 304 -11.52 2.95 -1.41
C ALA A 304 -10.45 3.74 -0.61
N ARG A 305 -10.82 4.25 0.57
CA ARG A 305 -9.94 4.92 1.53
C ARG A 305 -9.29 3.93 2.52
N GLY A 306 -9.20 2.64 2.18
CA GLY A 306 -8.53 1.61 2.99
C GLY A 306 -9.21 1.28 4.32
N GLN A 307 -10.37 1.88 4.63
CA GLN A 307 -11.20 1.45 5.76
C GLN A 307 -12.09 0.28 5.29
N GLU A 308 -11.45 -0.83 4.89
CA GLU A 308 -12.13 -1.91 4.19
C GLU A 308 -13.27 -2.52 5.01
N GLU A 309 -13.02 -2.86 6.28
CA GLU A 309 -14.03 -3.49 7.14
C GLU A 309 -15.26 -2.59 7.27
N LYS A 310 -15.02 -1.31 7.56
CA LYS A 310 -16.07 -0.30 7.68
C LYS A 310 -16.84 -0.14 6.37
N GLY A 311 -16.12 -0.08 5.24
CA GLY A 311 -16.72 -0.02 3.92
C GLY A 311 -17.59 -1.23 3.61
N LYS A 312 -17.09 -2.44 3.90
CA LYS A 312 -17.82 -3.72 3.74
C LYS A 312 -19.09 -3.74 4.60
N ILE A 313 -19.02 -3.25 5.84
CA ILE A 313 -20.18 -3.16 6.75
C ILE A 313 -21.25 -2.24 6.15
N TYR A 314 -20.90 -1.00 5.79
CA TYR A 314 -21.86 -0.05 5.20
C TYR A 314 -22.48 -0.57 3.90
N MET A 315 -21.66 -1.13 3.00
CA MET A 315 -22.15 -1.71 1.74
C MET A 315 -23.10 -2.88 2.00
N SER A 316 -22.78 -3.76 2.96
CA SER A 316 -23.62 -4.92 3.31
C SER A 316 -24.97 -4.50 3.88
N ILE A 317 -24.98 -3.58 4.86
CA ILE A 317 -26.21 -3.07 5.46
C ILE A 317 -27.06 -2.34 4.42
N PHE A 318 -26.45 -1.51 3.57
CA PHE A 318 -27.17 -0.78 2.53
C PHE A 318 -27.77 -1.71 1.48
N THR A 319 -27.05 -2.76 1.09
CA THR A 319 -27.54 -3.78 0.14
C THR A 319 -28.73 -4.54 0.72
N LEU A 320 -28.66 -4.97 1.98
CA LEU A 320 -29.79 -5.61 2.67
C LEU A 320 -30.99 -4.66 2.78
N GLY A 321 -30.76 -3.38 3.06
CA GLY A 321 -31.80 -2.36 3.08
C GLY A 321 -32.47 -2.15 1.72
N LEU A 322 -31.70 -2.14 0.62
CA LEU A 322 -32.24 -2.05 -0.74
C LEU A 322 -33.08 -3.27 -1.10
N LEU A 323 -32.64 -4.47 -0.75
CA LEU A 323 -33.41 -5.70 -0.96
C LEU A 323 -34.73 -5.65 -0.18
N TYR A 324 -34.70 -5.19 1.07
CA TYR A 324 -35.89 -5.02 1.88
C TYR A 324 -36.85 -3.96 1.30
N ALA A 325 -36.33 -2.81 0.86
CA ALA A 325 -37.14 -1.77 0.20
C ALA A 325 -37.76 -2.29 -1.11
N GLY A 326 -37.02 -3.07 -1.89
CA GLY A 326 -37.52 -3.73 -3.10
C GLY A 326 -38.63 -4.73 -2.80
N TYR A 327 -38.51 -5.52 -1.72
CA TYR A 327 -39.57 -6.40 -1.24
C TYR A 327 -40.83 -5.61 -0.86
N GLN A 328 -40.69 -4.54 -0.07
CA GLN A 328 -41.82 -3.69 0.32
C GLN A 328 -42.46 -2.98 -0.88
N TYR A 329 -41.67 -2.61 -1.89
CA TYR A 329 -42.19 -2.03 -3.13
C TYR A 329 -43.04 -3.03 -3.91
N ASN A 330 -42.59 -4.29 -4.02
CA ASN A 330 -43.37 -5.34 -4.68
C ASN A 330 -44.68 -5.61 -3.93
N GLN A 331 -44.65 -5.63 -2.59
CA GLN A 331 -45.85 -5.78 -1.77
C GLN A 331 -46.84 -4.64 -1.99
N TYR A 332 -46.35 -3.38 -1.89
CA TYR A 332 -47.16 -2.20 -2.16
C TYR A 332 -47.76 -2.21 -3.56
N ARG A 333 -46.97 -2.59 -4.58
CA ARG A 333 -47.46 -2.73 -5.96
C ARG A 333 -48.60 -3.74 -6.06
N SER A 334 -48.44 -4.91 -5.43
CA SER A 334 -49.46 -5.96 -5.42
C SER A 334 -50.75 -5.51 -4.71
N ASP A 335 -50.62 -4.86 -3.54
CA ASP A 335 -51.78 -4.38 -2.78
C ASP A 335 -52.50 -3.24 -3.50
N LYS A 336 -51.73 -2.38 -4.18
CA LYS A 336 -52.28 -1.32 -5.03
C LYS A 336 -53.07 -1.88 -6.20
N GLU A 337 -52.55 -2.90 -6.88
CA GLU A 337 -53.25 -3.56 -7.99
C GLU A 337 -54.55 -4.24 -7.52
N ALA A 338 -54.53 -4.87 -6.33
CA ALA A 338 -55.72 -5.43 -5.71
C ALA A 338 -56.77 -4.36 -5.38
N TYR A 339 -56.33 -3.22 -4.83
CA TYR A 339 -57.21 -2.07 -4.57
C TYR A 339 -57.80 -1.47 -5.85
N GLU A 340 -56.98 -1.28 -6.90
CA GLU A 340 -57.42 -0.76 -8.21
C GLU A 340 -58.44 -1.69 -8.88
N THR A 341 -58.27 -3.01 -8.72
CA THR A 341 -59.25 -3.99 -9.20
C THR A 341 -60.56 -3.91 -8.41
N ALA A 342 -60.50 -3.70 -7.09
CA ALA A 342 -61.68 -3.59 -6.23
C ALA A 342 -62.53 -2.34 -6.54
N ILE A 343 -61.91 -1.22 -6.93
CA ILE A 343 -62.62 0.03 -7.32
C ILE A 343 -63.14 0.02 -8.77
N GLY A 344 -62.60 -0.85 -9.64
CA GLY A 344 -62.90 -0.89 -11.08
C GLY A 344 -64.23 -1.56 -11.46
N VAL A 345 -65.00 -2.09 -10.50
CA VAL A 345 -66.29 -2.75 -10.75
C VAL A 345 -67.42 -1.70 -10.69
N PRO A 346 -68.13 -1.38 -11.78
CA PRO A 346 -69.19 -0.38 -11.76
C PRO A 346 -70.41 -0.89 -10.96
N PRO A 347 -70.91 -0.14 -9.95
CA PRO A 347 -72.08 -0.54 -9.20
C PRO A 347 -73.36 -0.17 -9.95
N ASN A 348 -74.13 -1.17 -10.38
CA ASN A 348 -75.54 -0.97 -10.78
C ASN A 348 -76.46 -0.96 -9.55
N ALA A 349 -76.12 -0.21 -8.51
CA ALA A 349 -76.65 -0.45 -7.16
C ALA A 349 -77.15 0.83 -6.48
N ARG A 350 -78.25 0.71 -5.73
CA ARG A 350 -78.92 1.81 -5.01
C ARG A 350 -77.98 2.40 -3.94
N VAL A 351 -78.26 3.63 -3.47
CA VAL A 351 -77.42 4.39 -2.52
C VAL A 351 -77.00 3.58 -1.28
N THR A 352 -77.87 2.73 -0.74
CA THR A 352 -77.58 1.84 0.41
C THR A 352 -76.60 0.72 0.08
N GLU A 353 -76.67 0.15 -1.13
CA GLU A 353 -75.75 -0.90 -1.59
C GLU A 353 -74.35 -0.31 -1.84
N THR A 354 -74.28 0.93 -2.29
CA THR A 354 -72.99 1.66 -2.50
C THR A 354 -72.22 1.83 -1.19
N ILE A 355 -72.90 2.15 -0.08
CA ILE A 355 -72.26 2.32 1.25
C ILE A 355 -71.69 0.99 1.77
N VAL A 356 -72.45 -0.10 1.64
CA VAL A 356 -72.05 -1.44 2.08
C VAL A 356 -70.91 -1.98 1.22
N LEU A 357 -70.98 -1.82 -0.11
CA LEU A 357 -69.90 -2.17 -1.04
C LEU A 357 -68.60 -1.44 -0.70
N ASN A 358 -68.66 -0.12 -0.49
CA ASN A 358 -67.47 0.66 -0.21
C ASN A 358 -66.81 0.27 1.13
N TYR A 359 -67.62 0.09 2.18
CA TYR A 359 -67.11 -0.23 3.51
C TYR A 359 -66.61 -1.67 3.66
N PHE A 360 -67.27 -2.66 3.05
CA PHE A 360 -66.88 -4.07 3.23
C PHE A 360 -65.99 -4.62 2.11
N LEU A 361 -66.08 -4.10 0.89
CA LEU A 361 -65.33 -4.63 -0.27
C LEU A 361 -64.16 -3.74 -0.70
N ILE A 362 -64.12 -2.46 -0.35
CA ILE A 362 -63.06 -1.54 -0.81
C ILE A 362 -62.14 -1.12 0.35
N GLU A 363 -62.70 -0.74 1.51
CA GLU A 363 -61.92 -0.26 2.66
C GLU A 363 -60.85 -1.24 3.18
N PRO A 364 -61.05 -2.58 3.25
CA PRO A 364 -60.00 -3.51 3.66
C PRO A 364 -58.77 -3.46 2.74
N TYR A 365 -58.98 -3.41 1.42
CA TYR A 365 -57.89 -3.32 0.44
C TYR A 365 -57.19 -1.96 0.51
N ARG A 366 -57.95 -0.89 0.77
CA ARG A 366 -57.39 0.45 0.99
C ARG A 366 -56.48 0.47 2.22
N GLN A 367 -56.91 -0.10 3.33
CA GLN A 367 -56.11 -0.18 4.56
C GLN A 367 -54.84 -1.00 4.35
N GLN A 368 -54.93 -2.12 3.61
CA GLN A 368 -53.77 -2.95 3.28
C GLN A 368 -52.77 -2.19 2.39
N MET A 369 -53.24 -1.50 1.35
CA MET A 369 -52.40 -0.67 0.49
C MET A 369 -51.73 0.48 1.27
N GLU A 370 -52.44 1.17 2.16
CA GLU A 370 -51.85 2.23 2.98
C GLU A 370 -50.83 1.67 3.99
N SER A 371 -51.06 0.47 4.52
CA SER A 371 -50.09 -0.23 5.39
C SER A 371 -48.80 -0.59 4.65
N SER A 372 -48.90 -1.18 3.46
CA SER A 372 -47.71 -1.51 2.66
C SER A 372 -47.00 -0.26 2.13
N ARG A 373 -47.74 0.81 1.82
CA ARG A 373 -47.16 2.13 1.53
C ARG A 373 -46.37 2.69 2.72
N ALA A 374 -46.91 2.59 3.93
CA ALA A 374 -46.22 3.03 5.14
C ALA A 374 -44.94 2.21 5.39
N ASN A 375 -44.99 0.89 5.20
CA ASN A 375 -43.81 0.02 5.33
C ASN A 375 -42.73 0.34 4.29
N LEU A 376 -43.11 0.60 3.04
CA LEU A 376 -42.19 1.07 2.00
C LEU A 376 -41.58 2.43 2.38
N SER A 377 -42.40 3.37 2.86
CA SER A 377 -41.93 4.68 3.31
C SER A 377 -40.91 4.56 4.46
N GLN A 378 -41.16 3.67 5.43
CA GLN A 378 -40.22 3.40 6.53
C GLN A 378 -38.91 2.80 6.02
N ALA A 379 -38.97 1.83 5.09
CA ALA A 379 -37.79 1.22 4.48
C ALA A 379 -36.92 2.25 3.75
N LEU A 380 -37.55 3.12 2.95
CA LEU A 380 -36.86 4.21 2.25
C LEU A 380 -36.27 5.24 3.22
N THR A 381 -37.00 5.57 4.29
CA THR A 381 -36.51 6.48 5.34
C THR A 381 -35.28 5.90 6.03
N ALA A 382 -35.28 4.61 6.37
CA ALA A 382 -34.13 3.94 6.95
C ALA A 382 -32.89 3.97 6.03
N LEU A 383 -33.09 3.80 4.71
CA LEU A 383 -32.01 3.94 3.71
C LEU A 383 -31.44 5.36 3.66
N VAL A 384 -32.29 6.40 3.75
CA VAL A 384 -31.83 7.80 3.81
C VAL A 384 -31.03 8.07 5.07
N PHE A 385 -31.45 7.55 6.23
CA PHE A 385 -30.68 7.66 7.47
C PHE A 385 -29.33 6.95 7.37
N LEU A 386 -29.29 5.73 6.82
CA LEU A 386 -28.05 5.00 6.61
C LEU A 386 -27.10 5.72 5.65
N TRP A 387 -27.64 6.26 4.55
CA TRP A 387 -26.89 7.07 3.60
C TRP A 387 -26.31 8.33 4.27
N SER A 388 -27.12 9.03 5.07
CA SER A 388 -26.71 10.22 5.80
C SER A 388 -25.63 9.91 6.84
N ALA A 389 -25.79 8.80 7.58
CA ALA A 389 -24.81 8.32 8.55
C ALA A 389 -23.48 7.98 7.86
N ASN A 390 -23.52 7.34 6.69
CA ASN A 390 -22.33 7.07 5.89
C ASN A 390 -21.62 8.35 5.41
N VAL A 391 -22.37 9.35 4.93
CA VAL A 391 -21.79 10.63 4.49
C VAL A 391 -21.14 11.33 5.69
N PHE A 392 -21.86 11.43 6.81
CA PHE A 392 -21.33 12.02 8.04
C PHE A 392 -20.06 11.31 8.49
N ASP A 393 -20.10 9.99 8.56
CA ASP A 393 -18.97 9.14 8.92
C ASP A 393 -17.75 9.39 8.03
N PHE A 394 -17.93 9.45 6.71
CA PHE A 394 -16.84 9.66 5.77
C PHE A 394 -16.14 11.01 5.95
N TYR A 395 -16.91 12.08 6.19
CA TYR A 395 -16.39 13.45 6.29
C TYR A 395 -15.90 13.84 7.69
N LEU A 396 -16.54 13.32 8.75
CA LEU A 396 -16.24 13.71 10.14
C LEU A 396 -15.43 12.67 10.91
N LEU A 397 -15.58 11.39 10.61
CA LEU A 397 -14.84 10.30 11.27
C LEU A 397 -13.74 9.72 10.37
N GLY A 398 -13.64 10.20 9.13
CA GLY A 398 -12.51 9.93 8.25
C GLY A 398 -11.23 10.64 8.71
N PRO A 399 -10.03 10.14 8.32
CA PRO A 399 -8.76 10.78 8.66
C PRO A 399 -8.78 12.27 8.26
N HIS A 400 -8.66 13.15 9.24
CA HIS A 400 -8.77 14.59 9.02
C HIS A 400 -7.55 15.12 8.25
N PRO A 401 -7.75 15.98 7.24
CA PRO A 401 -6.63 16.68 6.59
C PRO A 401 -5.96 17.75 7.47
N LYS A 402 -6.51 18.04 8.67
CA LYS A 402 -6.00 19.05 9.60
C LYS A 402 -4.80 18.62 10.47
N GLU A 403 -4.28 17.41 10.31
CA GLU A 403 -2.91 17.09 10.78
C GLU A 403 -1.81 17.62 9.85
N LYS A 404 -2.17 18.37 8.80
CA LYS A 404 -1.23 19.31 8.18
C LYS A 404 -1.05 20.51 9.10
N SER A 405 0.22 20.73 9.48
CA SER A 405 0.79 21.89 10.19
C SER A 405 0.56 21.99 11.70
N GLY A 406 1.33 21.20 12.47
CA GLY A 406 1.95 21.71 13.68
C GLY A 406 3.19 22.55 13.31
N VAL A 407 2.96 23.76 12.79
CA VAL A 407 3.92 24.87 12.92
C VAL A 407 3.16 25.90 13.75
N PHE A 408 3.36 25.85 15.07
CA PHE A 408 3.09 27.00 15.91
C PHE A 408 4.13 28.06 15.52
N LEU A 409 3.70 29.05 14.74
CA LEU A 409 4.39 30.34 14.71
C LEU A 409 3.98 31.06 15.99
N ASP A 410 4.77 30.89 17.04
CA ASP A 410 4.76 31.81 18.17
C ASP A 410 5.37 33.12 17.65
N LEU A 411 4.50 34.11 17.42
CA LEU A 411 4.92 35.48 17.13
C LEU A 411 5.07 36.19 18.48
N ASP A 412 6.24 36.01 19.10
CA ASP A 412 6.69 36.92 20.13
C ASP A 412 7.05 38.25 19.46
N MET A 413 6.11 39.19 19.51
CA MET A 413 6.31 40.56 19.04
C MET A 413 7.07 41.36 20.09
N GLU A 414 8.37 41.16 20.21
CA GLU A 414 9.24 42.17 20.83
C GLU A 414 10.61 42.29 20.12
N ASN A 415 10.72 43.40 19.38
CA ASN A 415 11.94 44.11 18.97
C ASN A 415 12.85 43.64 17.81
N GLN A 416 12.52 44.20 16.65
CA GLN A 416 13.35 44.99 15.70
C GLN A 416 14.48 44.34 14.86
N GLY A 417 14.32 44.42 13.52
CA GLY A 417 15.42 44.84 12.63
C GLY A 417 15.46 44.32 11.17
N TYR A 418 14.60 44.85 10.27
CA TYR A 418 14.73 44.99 8.79
C TYR A 418 14.89 43.72 7.91
N MET A 419 14.21 43.54 6.77
CA MET A 419 14.12 44.43 5.59
C MET A 419 12.90 44.16 4.69
N GLY A 420 12.24 45.24 4.25
CA GLY A 420 11.96 45.56 2.83
C GLY A 420 10.87 44.80 2.04
N ILE A 421 9.72 45.45 1.84
CA ILE A 421 8.64 45.06 0.92
C ILE A 421 8.69 45.95 -0.34
N ASN A 422 8.43 45.38 -1.53
CA ASN A 422 7.81 46.12 -2.63
C ASN A 422 6.53 45.41 -3.10
N ARG A 423 5.44 46.18 -3.14
CA ARG A 423 4.09 45.84 -3.63
C ARG A 423 3.90 46.45 -5.02
N ILE A 424 3.04 45.84 -5.84
CA ILE A 424 1.92 46.39 -6.67
C ILE A 424 1.42 45.18 -7.53
N GLY A 425 0.13 44.86 -7.70
CA GLY A 425 -1.11 45.59 -7.43
C GLY A 425 -2.37 44.70 -7.48
N LYS A 426 -3.50 45.34 -7.14
CA LYS A 426 -4.92 44.90 -7.05
C LYS A 426 -5.45 44.31 -8.38
N VAL A 427 -6.53 43.53 -8.43
CA VAL A 427 -7.99 43.84 -8.39
C VAL A 427 -8.71 42.47 -8.45
N GLY A 428 -9.88 42.15 -7.86
CA GLY A 428 -10.94 42.88 -7.16
C GLY A 428 -12.03 41.88 -6.71
N TYR A 429 -12.84 42.33 -5.75
CA TYR A 429 -14.00 41.63 -5.15
C TYR A 429 -15.26 41.68 -6.02
N ALA A 430 -16.14 40.66 -5.90
CA ALA A 430 -17.62 40.76 -5.75
C ALA A 430 -18.18 39.32 -5.51
N LEU A 431 -18.72 38.99 -4.31
CA LEU A 431 -20.15 39.10 -3.87
C LEU A 431 -21.10 38.32 -4.79
N ARG A 432 -22.13 37.56 -4.39
CA ARG A 432 -22.98 37.30 -3.19
C ARG A 432 -23.85 36.09 -3.63
N PHE A 433 -24.43 35.21 -2.81
CA PHE A 433 -25.15 35.33 -1.54
C PHE A 433 -24.92 34.07 -0.69
#